data_AF-A0A5D6WQ57-F1
#
_entry.id   AF-A0A5D6WQ57-F1
#
_cell.length_a   1.000
_cell.length_b   1.000
_cell.length_c   1.000
_cell.angle_alpha   90.00
_cell.angle_beta   90.00
_cell.angle_gamma   90.00
#
_symmetry.space_group_name_H-M   'P 1'
#
loop_
_entity.id
_entity.type
_entity.pdbx_description
1 polymer ?
#
loop_
_entity_poly.entity_id
_entity_poly.type
_entity_poly.pdbx_seq_one_letter_code
_entity_poly.pdbx_strand_id
1 'polypeptide(L)'
;MSTFCERTNSSDVSWCKKWILALAIVQTLSMGKSFLFMTGKGDGDAAMLFNIVTVIAVILFLILAIYVNYKNKVWHFLFRLLLSVMGNVILLVMAAYSIGVAAAIVWVVAAVFVNRRRFAVFLRYKNYIRYIVATYILTAGLRLAVMRLFFHKPEMWPLIQLGSFAISMALLGWFYHLLMQEIQKGRTFFEATRIVALIPVAFIYFLIGLLTIVPVKFFSGESLFGEEENDYLVMPQK
;
A
#
# COMPACT_ATOMS: atom_id res chain seq x y z
N MET A 1 20.34 -26.04 -17.26
CA MET A 1 20.26 -24.76 -16.51
C MET A 1 18.99 -23.95 -16.81
N SER A 2 18.13 -24.37 -17.75
CA SER A 2 16.83 -23.76 -18.08
C SER A 2 15.66 -24.14 -17.16
N THR A 3 15.71 -25.31 -16.52
CA THR A 3 14.58 -25.87 -15.76
C THR A 3 14.35 -25.23 -14.39
N PHE A 4 15.37 -24.62 -13.79
CA PHE A 4 15.24 -24.01 -12.45
C PHE A 4 14.53 -22.64 -12.52
N CYS A 5 14.82 -21.85 -13.57
CA CYS A 5 14.23 -20.53 -13.79
C CYS A 5 12.75 -20.62 -14.23
N GLU A 6 12.37 -21.65 -14.99
CA GLU A 6 10.96 -21.91 -15.36
C GLU A 6 10.12 -22.40 -14.17
N ARG A 7 10.71 -23.22 -13.28
CA ARG A 7 10.00 -23.78 -12.12
C ARG A 7 9.70 -22.74 -11.04
N THR A 8 10.60 -21.77 -10.82
CA THR A 8 10.34 -20.65 -9.90
C THR A 8 9.26 -19.72 -10.46
N ASN A 9 9.36 -19.36 -11.74
CA ASN A 9 8.41 -18.47 -12.41
C ASN A 9 6.97 -19.04 -12.43
N SER A 10 6.79 -20.34 -12.71
CA SER A 10 5.47 -20.98 -12.66
C SER A 10 4.84 -20.95 -11.25
N SER A 11 5.66 -21.07 -10.20
CA SER A 11 5.20 -21.02 -8.81
C SER A 11 4.80 -19.59 -8.39
N ASP A 12 5.56 -18.58 -8.79
CA ASP A 12 5.28 -17.16 -8.53
C ASP A 12 4.02 -16.68 -9.26
N VAL A 13 3.82 -17.11 -10.51
CA VAL A 13 2.60 -16.85 -11.28
C VAL A 13 1.38 -17.46 -10.57
N SER A 14 1.49 -18.68 -10.05
CA SER A 14 0.42 -19.34 -9.29
C SER A 14 0.08 -18.57 -8.01
N TRP A 15 1.09 -18.14 -7.26
CA TRP A 15 0.91 -17.30 -6.07
C TRP A 15 0.22 -15.98 -6.41
N CYS A 16 0.64 -15.30 -7.47
CA CYS A 16 0.04 -14.05 -7.89
C CYS A 16 -1.44 -14.23 -8.26
N LYS A 17 -1.79 -15.28 -9.00
CA LYS A 17 -3.19 -15.57 -9.36
C LYS A 17 -4.04 -15.84 -8.12
N LYS A 18 -3.55 -16.66 -7.18
CA LYS A 18 -4.25 -16.96 -5.92
C LYS A 18 -4.47 -15.72 -5.07
N TRP A 19 -3.45 -14.85 -4.98
CA TRP A 19 -3.53 -13.59 -4.23
C TRP A 19 -4.59 -12.65 -4.81
N ILE A 20 -4.59 -12.44 -6.13
CA ILE A 20 -5.58 -11.59 -6.80
C ILE A 20 -6.98 -12.18 -6.70
N LEU A 21 -7.12 -13.51 -6.83
CA LEU A 21 -8.41 -14.18 -6.65
C LEU A 21 -8.95 -14.00 -5.22
N ALA A 22 -8.10 -14.15 -4.21
CA ALA A 22 -8.49 -13.92 -2.81
C ALA A 22 -8.96 -12.48 -2.59
N LEU A 23 -8.25 -11.48 -3.14
CA LEU A 23 -8.67 -10.08 -3.13
C LEU A 23 -10.02 -9.86 -3.82
N ALA A 24 -10.21 -10.44 -5.00
CA ALA A 24 -11.46 -10.33 -5.75
C ALA A 24 -12.65 -10.93 -4.98
N ILE A 25 -12.45 -12.09 -4.35
CA ILE A 25 -13.47 -12.73 -3.49
C ILE A 25 -13.84 -11.82 -2.34
N VAL A 26 -12.85 -11.28 -1.61
CA VAL A 26 -13.11 -10.39 -0.47
C VAL A 26 -13.83 -9.11 -0.91
N GLN A 27 -13.44 -8.50 -2.03
CA GLN A 27 -14.11 -7.32 -2.57
C GLN A 27 -15.57 -7.63 -2.97
N THR A 28 -15.80 -8.75 -3.63
CA THR A 28 -17.14 -9.18 -4.07
C THR A 28 -18.06 -9.45 -2.87
N LEU A 29 -17.55 -10.15 -1.84
CA LEU A 29 -18.29 -10.39 -0.61
C LEU A 29 -18.60 -9.07 0.13
N SER A 30 -17.63 -8.17 0.22
CA SER A 30 -17.81 -6.86 0.87
C SER A 30 -18.85 -6.00 0.15
N MET A 31 -18.87 -6.06 -1.20
CA MET A 31 -19.88 -5.40 -2.01
C MET A 31 -21.27 -6.05 -1.80
N GLY A 32 -21.35 -7.37 -1.82
CA GLY A 32 -22.61 -8.11 -1.57
C GLY A 32 -23.21 -7.76 -0.20
N LYS A 33 -22.38 -7.65 0.83
CA LYS A 33 -22.80 -7.23 2.18
C LYS A 33 -23.39 -5.81 2.15
N SER A 34 -22.68 -4.89 1.50
CA SER A 34 -23.13 -3.50 1.38
C SER A 34 -24.46 -3.40 0.64
N PHE A 35 -24.65 -4.21 -0.40
CA PHE A 35 -25.88 -4.26 -1.18
C PHE A 35 -27.06 -4.84 -0.38
N LEU A 36 -26.83 -5.93 0.37
CA LEU A 36 -27.86 -6.52 1.26
C LEU A 36 -28.36 -5.52 2.31
N PHE A 37 -27.43 -4.76 2.91
CA PHE A 37 -27.77 -3.72 3.88
C PHE A 37 -28.65 -2.62 3.25
N MET A 38 -28.35 -2.20 2.02
CA MET A 38 -29.10 -1.15 1.32
C MET A 38 -30.49 -1.57 0.86
N THR A 39 -30.68 -2.84 0.53
CA THR A 39 -31.99 -3.37 0.11
C THR A 39 -32.93 -3.66 1.28
N GLY A 40 -32.56 -3.28 2.51
CA GLY A 40 -33.34 -3.56 3.72
C GLY A 40 -33.38 -5.03 4.10
N LYS A 41 -32.56 -5.88 3.46
CA LYS A 41 -32.47 -7.33 3.72
C LYS A 41 -31.30 -7.66 4.66
N GLY A 42 -30.78 -6.68 5.40
CA GLY A 42 -29.61 -6.83 6.27
C GLY A 42 -29.84 -7.71 7.50
N ASP A 43 -31.10 -7.86 7.93
CA ASP A 43 -31.45 -8.41 9.25
C ASP A 43 -32.03 -9.85 9.19
N GLY A 44 -32.08 -10.47 8.01
CA GLY A 44 -32.54 -11.86 7.87
C GLY A 44 -31.44 -12.89 8.15
N ASP A 45 -31.82 -14.12 8.50
CA ASP A 45 -30.89 -15.24 8.76
C ASP A 45 -29.87 -15.46 7.62
N ALA A 46 -30.33 -15.33 6.37
CA ALA A 46 -29.47 -15.42 5.19
C ALA A 46 -28.41 -14.30 5.13
N ALA A 47 -28.74 -13.09 5.56
CA ALA A 47 -27.80 -11.97 5.61
C ALA A 47 -26.83 -12.11 6.78
N MET A 48 -27.27 -12.68 7.90
CA MET A 48 -26.39 -13.05 9.01
C MET A 48 -25.34 -14.09 8.55
N LEU A 49 -25.77 -15.16 7.87
CA LEU A 49 -24.85 -16.15 7.30
C LEU A 49 -23.87 -15.52 6.30
N PHE A 50 -24.36 -14.66 5.40
CA PHE A 50 -23.50 -13.96 4.44
C PHE A 50 -22.48 -13.03 5.13
N ASN A 51 -22.89 -12.35 6.20
CA ASN A 51 -22.01 -11.53 7.03
C ASN A 51 -20.90 -12.36 7.68
N ILE A 52 -21.24 -13.52 8.24
CA ILE A 52 -20.27 -14.45 8.83
C ILE A 52 -19.26 -14.91 7.77
N VAL A 53 -19.72 -15.34 6.60
CA VAL A 53 -18.83 -15.75 5.48
C VAL A 53 -17.92 -14.60 5.06
N THR A 54 -18.45 -13.39 4.94
CA THR A 54 -17.67 -12.19 4.58
C THR A 54 -16.58 -11.91 5.61
N VAL A 55 -16.91 -11.98 6.91
CA VAL A 55 -15.95 -11.79 8.00
C VAL A 55 -14.87 -12.86 7.97
N ILE A 56 -15.23 -14.14 7.80
CA ILE A 56 -14.28 -15.24 7.69
C ILE A 56 -13.34 -15.02 6.50
N ALA A 57 -13.86 -14.65 5.33
CA ALA A 57 -13.06 -14.38 4.15
C ALA A 57 -12.06 -13.22 4.37
N VAL A 58 -12.50 -12.14 5.02
CA VAL A 58 -11.64 -11.00 5.39
C VAL A 58 -10.54 -11.46 6.36
N ILE A 59 -10.87 -12.25 7.39
CA ILE A 59 -9.89 -12.77 8.35
C ILE A 59 -8.86 -13.66 7.65
N LEU A 60 -9.30 -14.60 6.81
CA LEU A 60 -8.40 -15.47 6.05
C LEU A 60 -7.47 -14.66 5.13
N PHE A 61 -8.00 -13.64 4.48
CA PHE A 61 -7.20 -12.74 3.66
C PHE A 61 -6.20 -11.93 4.48
N LEU A 62 -6.58 -11.44 5.67
CA LEU A 62 -5.68 -10.76 6.59
C LEU A 62 -4.54 -11.67 7.05
N ILE A 63 -4.83 -12.93 7.39
CA ILE A 63 -3.81 -13.93 7.74
C ILE A 63 -2.85 -14.12 6.56
N LEU A 64 -3.38 -14.28 5.34
CA LEU A 64 -2.57 -14.40 4.13
C LEU A 64 -1.69 -13.16 3.91
N ALA A 65 -2.25 -11.97 4.10
CA ALA A 65 -1.52 -10.71 3.95
C ALA A 65 -0.42 -10.54 5.00
N ILE A 66 -0.68 -10.93 6.25
CA ILE A 66 0.33 -10.94 7.31
C ILE A 66 1.45 -11.91 6.94
N TYR A 67 1.11 -13.13 6.48
CA TYR A 67 2.08 -14.12 6.04
C TYR A 67 2.98 -13.60 4.91
N VAL A 68 2.40 -13.00 3.86
CA VAL A 68 3.16 -12.44 2.74
C VAL A 68 4.09 -11.31 3.22
N ASN A 69 3.58 -10.37 4.01
CA ASN A 69 4.39 -9.28 4.55
C ASN A 69 5.50 -9.76 5.51
N TYR A 70 5.24 -10.82 6.29
CA TYR A 70 6.23 -11.44 7.17
C TYR A 70 7.34 -12.12 6.35
N LYS A 71 6.97 -12.97 5.41
CA LYS A 71 7.93 -13.67 4.52
C LYS A 71 8.80 -12.69 3.74
N ASN A 72 8.25 -11.52 3.39
CA ASN A 72 8.94 -10.49 2.62
C ASN A 72 9.79 -9.54 3.47
N LYS A 73 9.84 -9.74 4.79
CA LYS A 73 10.48 -8.85 5.76
C LYS A 73 9.98 -7.40 5.70
N VAL A 74 8.76 -7.17 5.18
CA VAL A 74 8.13 -5.84 5.14
C VAL A 74 7.97 -5.33 6.57
N TRP A 75 7.45 -6.17 7.48
CA TRP A 75 7.31 -5.81 8.89
C TRP A 75 8.63 -5.42 9.55
N HIS A 76 9.72 -6.14 9.28
CA HIS A 76 11.03 -5.81 9.85
C HIS A 76 11.50 -4.43 9.39
N PHE A 77 11.33 -4.12 8.11
CA PHE A 77 11.64 -2.81 7.57
C PHE A 77 10.74 -1.72 8.18
N LEU A 78 9.43 -1.96 8.28
CA LEU A 78 8.47 -1.02 8.85
C LEU A 78 8.75 -0.74 10.33
N PHE A 79 9.05 -1.76 11.15
CA PHE A 79 9.38 -1.56 12.57
C PHE A 79 10.68 -0.77 12.76
N ARG A 80 11.70 -1.05 11.94
CA ARG A 80 12.95 -0.29 11.98
C ARG A 80 12.74 1.16 11.55
N LEU A 81 11.91 1.38 10.53
CA LEU A 81 11.55 2.71 10.03
C LEU A 81 10.69 3.48 11.05
N LEU A 82 9.77 2.81 11.75
CA LEU A 82 8.83 3.40 12.70
C LEU A 82 9.55 4.20 13.80
N LEU A 83 10.60 3.62 14.39
CA LEU A 83 11.38 4.30 15.42
C LEU A 83 12.03 5.59 14.88
N SER A 84 12.54 5.56 13.65
CA SER A 84 13.10 6.74 12.99
C SER A 84 12.01 7.78 12.63
N VAL A 85 10.84 7.33 12.17
CA VAL A 85 9.67 8.19 11.93
C VAL A 85 9.28 8.91 13.21
N MET A 86 9.17 8.19 14.34
CA MET A 86 8.79 8.77 15.62
C MET A 86 9.75 9.89 16.04
N GLY A 87 11.07 9.65 15.94
CA GLY A 87 12.07 10.69 16.23
C GLY A 87 11.93 11.93 15.33
N ASN A 88 11.77 11.72 14.02
CA ASN A 88 11.62 12.82 13.07
C ASN A 88 10.31 13.61 13.25
N VAL A 89 9.21 12.92 13.55
CA VAL A 89 7.91 13.56 13.82
C VAL A 89 7.97 14.38 15.09
N ILE A 90 8.59 13.88 16.16
CA ILE A 90 8.75 14.65 17.42
C ILE A 90 9.57 15.91 17.16
N LEU A 91 10.69 15.81 16.43
CA LEU A 91 11.51 16.98 16.08
C LEU A 91 10.76 17.97 15.20
N LEU A 92 10.02 17.50 14.20
CA LEU A 92 9.18 18.33 13.34
C LEU A 92 8.12 19.07 14.15
N VAL A 93 7.43 18.38 15.08
CA VAL A 93 6.42 18.98 15.95
C VAL A 93 7.05 20.01 16.89
N MET A 94 8.21 19.73 17.48
CA MET A 94 8.93 20.71 18.30
C MET A 94 9.36 21.93 17.49
N ALA A 95 9.88 21.74 16.28
CA ALA A 95 10.25 22.85 15.40
C ALA A 95 9.03 23.70 14.99
N ALA A 96 7.91 23.04 14.65
CA ALA A 96 6.66 23.70 14.31
C ALA A 96 6.03 24.43 15.50
N TYR A 97 6.16 23.90 16.72
CA TYR A 97 5.69 24.56 17.93
C TYR A 97 6.51 25.82 18.24
N SER A 98 7.84 25.75 18.10
CA SER A 98 8.74 26.85 18.45
C SER A 98 8.73 28.01 17.44
N ILE A 99 8.67 27.72 16.14
CA ILE A 99 8.84 28.71 15.05
C ILE A 99 7.54 28.89 14.24
N GLY A 100 6.54 28.03 14.46
CA GLY A 100 5.29 28.03 13.70
C GLY A 100 5.37 27.22 12.40
N VAL A 101 4.32 27.36 11.58
CA VAL A 101 4.12 26.61 10.32
C VAL A 101 5.29 26.79 9.33
N ALA A 102 5.97 27.94 9.36
CA ALA A 102 7.12 28.21 8.51
C ALA A 102 8.26 27.20 8.72
N ALA A 103 8.54 26.79 9.97
CA ALA A 103 9.56 25.78 10.23
C ALA A 103 9.19 24.40 9.72
N ALA A 104 7.90 24.03 9.74
CA ALA A 104 7.45 22.77 9.15
C ALA A 104 7.67 22.76 7.62
N ILE A 105 7.41 23.88 6.94
CA ILE A 105 7.66 24.02 5.50
C ILE A 105 9.17 23.90 5.21
N VAL A 106 10.01 24.62 5.96
CA VAL A 106 11.47 24.55 5.81
C VAL A 106 11.99 23.14 6.08
N TRP A 107 11.46 22.46 7.08
CA TRP A 107 11.82 21.08 7.41
C TRP A 107 11.53 20.12 6.25
N VAL A 108 10.32 20.20 5.66
CA VAL A 108 9.95 19.36 4.52
C VAL A 108 10.85 19.65 3.31
N VAL A 109 11.13 20.93 3.02
CA VAL A 109 12.04 21.31 1.92
C VAL A 109 13.45 20.75 2.17
N ALA A 110 13.95 20.85 3.40
CA ALA A 110 15.24 20.31 3.78
C ALA A 110 15.27 18.78 3.68
N ALA A 111 14.23 18.08 4.13
CA ALA A 111 14.10 16.63 4.03
C ALA A 111 14.14 16.18 2.58
N VAL A 112 13.40 16.86 1.69
CA VAL A 112 13.41 16.57 0.25
C VAL A 112 14.80 16.78 -0.34
N PHE A 113 15.47 17.89 0.00
CA PHE A 113 16.80 18.20 -0.52
C PHE A 113 17.87 17.18 -0.11
N VAL A 114 17.85 16.76 1.16
CA VAL A 114 18.75 15.74 1.71
C VAL A 114 18.47 14.37 1.08
N ASN A 115 17.21 14.02 0.88
CA ASN A 115 16.79 12.71 0.39
C ASN A 115 16.75 12.58 -1.14
N ARG A 116 17.12 13.63 -1.89
CA ARG A 116 16.99 13.68 -3.36
C ARG A 116 17.59 12.49 -4.11
N ARG A 117 18.72 11.94 -3.64
CA ARG A 117 19.38 10.77 -4.25
C ARG A 117 18.56 9.49 -4.04
N ARG A 118 18.02 9.32 -2.84
CA ARG A 118 17.13 8.19 -2.49
C ARG A 118 15.82 8.26 -3.25
N PHE A 119 15.35 9.47 -3.57
CA PHE A 119 14.17 9.63 -4.44
C PHE A 119 14.36 9.05 -5.85
N ALA A 120 15.60 8.96 -6.35
CA ALA A 120 15.87 8.41 -7.68
C ALA A 120 15.47 6.93 -7.81
N VAL A 121 15.46 6.16 -6.72
CA VAL A 121 15.04 4.74 -6.71
C VAL A 121 13.58 4.61 -7.13
N PHE A 122 12.71 5.54 -6.72
CA PHE A 122 11.29 5.55 -7.11
C PHE A 122 11.10 5.70 -8.63
N LEU A 123 12.03 6.36 -9.34
CA LEU A 123 11.95 6.50 -10.80
C LEU A 123 12.08 5.17 -11.55
N ARG A 124 12.61 4.12 -10.90
CA ARG A 124 12.63 2.76 -11.46
C ARG A 124 11.24 2.09 -11.40
N TYR A 125 10.35 2.58 -10.55
CA TYR A 125 9.03 2.00 -10.24
C TYR A 125 7.86 2.93 -10.64
N LYS A 126 8.02 3.73 -11.70
CA LYS A 126 7.02 4.72 -12.17
C LYS A 126 5.61 4.14 -12.33
N ASN A 127 5.49 2.91 -12.81
CA ASN A 127 4.18 2.27 -13.00
C ASN A 127 3.48 1.97 -11.66
N TYR A 128 4.22 1.55 -10.64
CA TYR A 128 3.68 1.37 -9.29
C TYR A 128 3.27 2.70 -8.67
N ILE A 129 4.06 3.76 -8.88
CA ILE A 129 3.72 5.10 -8.38
C ILE A 129 2.45 5.61 -9.05
N ARG A 130 2.34 5.48 -10.38
CA ARG A 130 1.11 5.82 -11.12
C ARG A 130 -0.10 5.08 -10.57
N TYR A 131 0.04 3.78 -10.32
CA TYR A 131 -1.02 2.98 -9.72
C TYR A 131 -1.41 3.44 -8.31
N ILE A 132 -0.44 3.70 -7.44
CA ILE A 132 -0.67 4.18 -6.08
C ILE A 132 -1.38 5.54 -6.11
N VAL A 133 -0.85 6.49 -6.89
CA VAL A 133 -1.43 7.83 -7.04
C VAL A 133 -2.84 7.75 -7.63
N ALA A 134 -3.05 6.97 -8.69
CA ALA A 134 -4.38 6.76 -9.27
C ALA A 134 -5.34 6.14 -8.26
N THR A 135 -4.89 5.16 -7.47
CA THR A 135 -5.70 4.54 -6.41
C THR A 135 -6.16 5.58 -5.39
N TYR A 136 -5.25 6.42 -4.89
CA TYR A 136 -5.61 7.48 -3.94
C TYR A 136 -6.51 8.55 -4.57
N ILE A 137 -6.23 9.01 -5.78
CA ILE A 137 -7.03 10.03 -6.47
C ILE A 137 -8.44 9.51 -6.75
N LEU A 138 -8.57 8.30 -7.28
CA LEU A 138 -9.88 7.73 -7.63
C LEU A 138 -10.71 7.44 -6.37
N THR A 139 -10.10 6.88 -5.32
CA THR A 139 -10.83 6.57 -4.08
C THR A 139 -11.17 7.83 -3.28
N ALA A 140 -10.24 8.77 -3.10
CA ALA A 140 -10.50 10.02 -2.40
C ALA A 140 -11.42 10.95 -3.20
N GLY A 141 -11.20 11.05 -4.52
CA GLY A 141 -12.02 11.83 -5.42
C GLY A 141 -13.46 11.33 -5.45
N LEU A 142 -13.67 10.01 -5.51
CA LEU A 142 -15.00 9.41 -5.40
C LEU A 142 -15.63 9.73 -4.04
N ARG A 143 -14.91 9.57 -2.93
CA ARG A 143 -15.43 9.89 -1.60
C ARG A 143 -15.84 11.36 -1.47
N LEU A 144 -15.05 12.28 -2.01
CA LEU A 144 -15.35 13.71 -2.02
C LEU A 144 -16.57 14.04 -2.91
N ALA A 145 -16.65 13.45 -4.10
CA ALA A 145 -17.78 13.61 -5.00
C ALA A 145 -19.08 13.09 -4.35
N VAL A 146 -19.01 11.94 -3.68
CA VAL A 146 -20.13 11.35 -2.93
C VAL A 146 -20.59 12.27 -1.81
N MET A 147 -19.66 12.79 -0.99
CA MET A 147 -20.00 13.74 0.08
C MET A 147 -20.64 15.03 -0.44
N ARG A 148 -20.17 15.58 -1.57
CA ARG A 148 -20.67 16.86 -2.08
C ARG A 148 -21.96 16.76 -2.89
N LEU A 149 -22.08 15.74 -3.75
CA LEU A 149 -23.14 15.67 -4.75
C LEU A 149 -24.30 14.76 -4.34
N PHE A 150 -24.05 13.79 -3.47
CA PHE A 150 -24.98 12.69 -3.23
C PHE A 150 -25.32 12.44 -1.75
N PHE A 151 -24.70 13.16 -0.82
CA PHE A 151 -24.97 13.00 0.62
C PHE A 151 -26.46 13.17 0.99
N HIS A 152 -27.17 14.04 0.27
CA HIS A 152 -28.59 14.32 0.51
C HIS A 152 -29.52 13.41 -0.32
N LYS A 153 -28.98 12.47 -1.11
CA LYS A 153 -29.73 11.61 -2.04
C LYS A 153 -29.46 10.13 -1.72
N PRO A 154 -30.04 9.58 -0.64
CA PRO A 154 -29.80 8.21 -0.20
C PRO A 154 -30.23 7.17 -1.26
N GLU A 155 -31.19 7.51 -2.11
CA GLU A 155 -31.62 6.70 -3.26
C GLU A 155 -30.50 6.41 -4.29
N MET A 156 -29.48 7.29 -4.37
CA MET A 156 -28.34 7.12 -5.28
C MET A 156 -27.22 6.24 -4.68
N TRP A 157 -27.34 5.86 -3.41
CA TRP A 157 -26.31 5.11 -2.69
C TRP A 157 -25.97 3.74 -3.31
N PRO A 158 -26.94 2.95 -3.82
CA PRO A 158 -26.63 1.71 -4.54
C PRO A 158 -25.82 1.94 -5.82
N LEU A 159 -26.11 3.00 -6.58
CA LEU A 159 -25.38 3.34 -7.80
C LEU A 159 -23.94 3.77 -7.47
N ILE A 160 -23.76 4.53 -6.41
CA ILE A 160 -22.43 4.96 -5.92
C ILE A 160 -21.59 3.76 -5.48
N GLN A 161 -22.18 2.79 -4.78
CA GLN A 161 -21.52 1.54 -4.43
C GLN A 161 -21.10 0.75 -5.66
N LEU A 162 -21.99 0.61 -6.65
CA LEU A 162 -21.66 -0.07 -7.92
C LEU A 162 -20.50 0.62 -8.63
N GLY A 163 -20.50 1.96 -8.68
CA GLY A 163 -19.40 2.74 -9.23
C GLY A 163 -18.09 2.54 -8.45
N SER A 164 -18.15 2.56 -7.12
CA SER A 164 -17.00 2.30 -6.24
C SER A 164 -16.43 0.91 -6.45
N PHE A 165 -17.29 -0.09 -6.59
CA PHE A 165 -16.92 -1.47 -6.86
C PHE A 165 -16.27 -1.62 -8.24
N ALA A 166 -16.85 -1.01 -9.28
CA ALA A 166 -16.28 -1.03 -10.63
C ALA A 166 -14.88 -0.41 -10.66
N ILE A 167 -14.68 0.72 -9.99
CA ILE A 167 -13.36 1.36 -9.83
C ILE A 167 -12.39 0.44 -9.08
N SER A 168 -12.83 -0.17 -7.98
CA SER A 168 -12.00 -1.10 -7.19
C SER A 168 -11.57 -2.32 -8.01
N MET A 169 -12.46 -2.90 -8.81
CA MET A 169 -12.16 -4.04 -9.69
C MET A 169 -11.23 -3.65 -10.84
N ALA A 170 -11.41 -2.47 -11.43
CA ALA A 170 -10.50 -1.94 -12.46
C ALA A 170 -9.08 -1.74 -11.89
N LEU A 171 -8.98 -1.18 -10.67
CA LEU A 171 -7.70 -1.05 -9.95
C LEU A 171 -7.10 -2.42 -9.64
N LEU A 172 -7.89 -3.40 -9.22
CA LEU A 172 -7.41 -4.76 -8.98
C LEU A 172 -6.87 -5.41 -10.27
N GLY A 173 -7.53 -5.20 -11.41
CA GLY A 173 -7.06 -5.66 -12.71
C GLY A 173 -5.72 -5.01 -13.12
N TRP A 174 -5.59 -3.70 -12.90
CA TRP A 174 -4.31 -3.00 -13.11
C TRP A 174 -3.23 -3.54 -12.16
N PHE A 175 -3.56 -3.76 -10.89
CA PHE A 175 -2.64 -4.31 -9.92
C PHE A 175 -2.12 -5.71 -10.31
N TYR A 176 -3.01 -6.58 -10.78
CA TYR A 176 -2.64 -7.89 -11.34
C TYR A 176 -1.66 -7.75 -12.50
N HIS A 177 -1.94 -6.84 -13.43
CA HIS A 177 -1.06 -6.60 -14.57
C HIS A 177 0.34 -6.14 -14.14
N LEU A 178 0.43 -5.25 -13.15
CA LEU A 178 1.72 -4.78 -12.62
C LEU A 178 2.53 -5.90 -11.95
N LEU A 179 1.88 -6.71 -11.12
CA LEU A 179 2.54 -7.85 -10.49
C LEU A 179 3.04 -8.85 -11.53
N MET A 180 2.22 -9.17 -12.54
CA MET A 180 2.63 -10.08 -13.61
C MET A 180 3.77 -9.53 -14.46
N GLN A 181 3.78 -8.23 -14.76
CA GLN A 181 4.90 -7.61 -15.47
C GLN A 181 6.22 -7.78 -14.71
N GLU A 182 6.22 -7.61 -13.38
CA GLU A 182 7.45 -7.79 -12.60
C GLU A 182 7.86 -9.27 -12.46
N ILE A 183 6.89 -10.19 -12.35
CA ILE A 183 7.18 -11.63 -12.34
C ILE A 183 7.78 -12.06 -13.69
N GLN A 184 7.25 -11.55 -14.81
CA GLN A 184 7.80 -11.80 -16.14
C GLN A 184 9.22 -11.24 -16.32
N LYS A 185 9.59 -10.17 -15.60
CA LYS A 185 10.96 -9.64 -15.55
C LYS A 185 11.90 -10.47 -14.66
N GLY A 186 11.42 -11.57 -14.07
CA GLY A 186 12.21 -12.48 -13.24
C GLY A 186 12.22 -12.15 -11.74
N ARG A 187 11.39 -11.19 -11.27
CA ARG A 187 11.23 -10.96 -9.83
C ARG A 187 10.29 -12.02 -9.23
N THR A 188 10.51 -12.34 -7.96
CA THR A 188 9.56 -13.20 -7.24
C THR A 188 8.26 -12.43 -6.93
N PHE A 189 7.15 -13.14 -6.76
CA PHE A 189 5.87 -12.54 -6.34
C PHE A 189 6.03 -11.76 -5.01
N PHE A 190 6.86 -12.31 -4.13
CA PHE A 190 7.22 -11.78 -2.83
C PHE A 190 7.97 -10.44 -2.94
N GLU A 191 8.91 -10.30 -3.87
CA GLU A 191 9.57 -9.01 -4.13
C GLU A 191 8.63 -7.98 -4.74
N ALA A 192 7.81 -8.39 -5.73
CA ALA A 192 6.86 -7.49 -6.39
C ALA A 192 5.85 -6.89 -5.39
N THR A 193 5.29 -7.72 -4.51
CA THR A 193 4.36 -7.28 -3.45
C THR A 193 5.03 -6.40 -2.40
N ARG A 194 6.28 -6.69 -2.04
CA ARG A 194 7.06 -5.85 -1.12
C ARG A 194 7.25 -4.43 -1.65
N ILE A 195 7.59 -4.28 -2.93
CA ILE A 195 7.81 -2.96 -3.55
C ILE A 195 6.56 -2.10 -3.44
N VAL A 196 5.40 -2.66 -3.76
CA VAL A 196 4.10 -1.98 -3.67
C VAL A 196 3.82 -1.54 -2.24
N ALA A 197 4.06 -2.42 -1.26
CA ALA A 197 3.80 -2.13 0.15
C ALA A 197 4.73 -1.05 0.71
N LEU A 198 6.00 -1.02 0.28
CA LEU A 198 7.02 -0.12 0.82
C LEU A 198 7.05 1.25 0.15
N ILE A 199 6.66 1.38 -1.12
CA ILE A 199 6.71 2.68 -1.84
C ILE A 199 5.97 3.80 -1.08
N PRO A 200 4.68 3.65 -0.68
CA PRO A 200 3.97 4.73 0.01
C PRO A 200 4.64 5.13 1.32
N VAL A 201 5.06 4.13 2.10
CA VAL A 201 5.63 4.35 3.43
C VAL A 201 7.01 5.01 3.34
N ALA A 202 7.89 4.49 2.46
CA ALA A 202 9.20 5.07 2.24
C ALA A 202 9.10 6.49 1.66
N PHE A 203 8.15 6.72 0.75
CA PHE A 203 7.92 8.05 0.17
C PHE A 203 7.52 9.06 1.24
N ILE A 204 6.53 8.73 2.08
CA ILE A 204 6.11 9.60 3.19
C ILE A 204 7.29 9.85 4.14
N TYR A 205 8.04 8.81 4.47
CA TYR A 205 9.21 8.96 5.31
C TYR A 205 10.22 9.95 4.74
N PHE A 206 10.55 9.90 3.44
CA PHE A 206 11.53 10.84 2.88
C PHE A 206 11.03 12.28 2.79
N LEU A 207 9.72 12.53 2.88
CA LEU A 207 9.17 13.89 2.98
C LEU A 207 9.35 14.51 4.37
N ILE A 208 9.42 13.67 5.42
CA ILE A 208 9.46 14.12 6.82
C ILE A 208 10.80 13.82 7.51
N GLY A 209 11.55 12.86 6.99
CA GLY A 209 12.74 12.29 7.61
C GLY A 209 13.99 13.09 7.25
N LEU A 210 14.53 13.84 8.20
CA LEU A 210 15.88 14.40 8.11
C LEU A 210 16.88 13.36 8.60
N LEU A 211 17.25 12.48 7.68
CA LEU A 211 18.19 11.37 7.86
C LEU A 211 19.60 11.79 8.33
N THR A 212 19.91 13.08 8.22
CA THR A 212 21.20 13.71 8.60
C THR A 212 21.24 14.26 10.03
N ILE A 213 20.10 14.43 10.71
CA ILE A 213 20.03 15.10 12.03
C ILE A 213 20.12 14.11 13.21
N VAL A 214 19.87 12.82 12.99
CA VAL A 214 19.95 11.80 14.05
C VAL A 214 21.18 10.90 13.81
N PRO A 215 22.38 11.26 14.32
CA PRO A 215 23.61 10.49 14.14
C PRO A 215 23.68 9.27 15.08
N VAL A 216 22.55 8.59 15.27
CA VAL A 216 22.52 7.31 15.99
C VAL A 216 22.67 6.22 14.93
N LYS A 217 23.70 5.37 15.02
CA LYS A 217 24.00 4.29 14.05
C LYS A 217 22.80 3.38 13.70
N PHE A 218 21.78 3.31 14.54
CA PHE A 218 20.54 2.58 14.30
C PHE A 218 19.49 3.34 13.46
N PHE A 219 19.57 4.68 13.42
CA PHE A 219 18.64 5.56 12.72
C PHE A 219 19.26 6.30 11.53
N SER A 220 20.57 6.11 11.28
CA SER A 220 21.23 6.71 10.12
C SER A 220 20.62 6.18 8.83
N GLY A 221 20.62 7.03 7.80
CA GLY A 221 20.03 6.64 6.53
C GLY A 221 20.69 5.47 5.86
N GLU A 222 21.99 5.29 6.04
CA GLU A 222 22.74 4.13 5.56
C GLU A 222 22.32 2.85 6.29
N SER A 223 22.05 2.94 7.59
CA SER A 223 21.55 1.82 8.39
C SER A 223 20.18 1.35 7.87
N LEU A 224 19.27 2.30 7.63
CA LEU A 224 17.87 2.02 7.28
C LEU A 224 17.66 1.62 5.81
N PHE A 225 18.39 2.25 4.89
CA PHE A 225 18.16 2.12 3.45
C PHE A 225 19.39 1.65 2.66
N GLY A 226 20.52 1.41 3.33
CA GLY A 226 21.80 1.15 2.66
C GLY A 226 22.43 2.41 2.08
N GLU A 227 23.49 2.21 1.29
CA GLU A 227 24.15 3.28 0.52
C GLU A 227 23.17 4.01 -0.40
N GLU A 228 23.51 5.24 -0.80
CA GLU A 228 22.59 6.19 -1.47
C GLU A 228 22.02 5.70 -2.82
N GLU A 229 22.48 4.57 -3.35
CA GLU A 229 22.02 3.95 -4.60
C GLU A 229 21.43 2.54 -4.43
N ASN A 230 21.41 2.01 -3.19
CA ASN A 230 20.89 0.68 -2.92
C ASN A 230 19.37 0.65 -3.08
N ASP A 231 18.85 -0.39 -3.73
CA ASP A 231 17.42 -0.57 -3.90
C ASP A 231 16.82 -1.20 -2.64
N TYR A 232 16.58 -0.37 -1.64
CA TYR A 232 15.98 -0.76 -0.35
C TYR A 232 14.55 -1.33 -0.47
N LEU A 233 13.90 -1.18 -1.63
CA LEU A 233 12.58 -1.76 -1.90
C LEU A 233 12.68 -3.26 -2.23
N VAL A 234 13.85 -3.73 -2.67
CA VAL A 234 14.11 -5.15 -2.96
C VAL A 234 14.38 -5.91 -1.66
N MET A 235 14.17 -7.23 -1.68
CA MET A 235 14.45 -8.09 -0.54
C MET A 235 15.96 -8.05 -0.22
N PRO A 236 16.38 -7.91 1.06
CA PRO A 236 17.80 -7.95 1.40
C PRO A 236 18.36 -9.32 1.02
N GLN A 237 19.40 -9.33 0.20
CA GLN A 237 20.19 -10.53 -0.07
C GLN A 237 20.75 -11.02 1.27
N LYS A 238 20.61 -12.32 1.52
CA LYS A 238 21.06 -12.94 2.78
C LYS A 238 22.56 -12.76 2.99
#